data_AF-A0A916ZIS4-F1
#
_entry.id   AF-A0A916ZIS4-F1
#
_cell.length_a   1.000
_cell.length_b   1.000
_cell.length_c   1.000
_cell.angle_alpha   90.00
_cell.angle_beta   90.00
_cell.angle_gamma   90.00
#
_symmetry.space_group_name_H-M   'P 1'
#
loop_
_entity.id
_entity.type
_entity.pdbx_description
1 polymer ?
#
loop_
_entity_poly.entity_id
_entity_poly.type
_entity_poly.pdbx_seq_one_letter_code
_entity_poly.pdbx_strand_id
1 'polypeptide(L)'
;MHYTTAEAAYKIICNKEIWLRSAAVMNDFSEIDYGLKCLKSAWDSPNGIALQEMLDRLHPSLRADLTNLFDGHAENLRTDTYLTSLSDHSDNEDNFGRLSMWRAYGGKVGVALVLNPSAFSGTTDAMKVFSSPVLYADEQKLHCMVPELDRSFAGFRRRNEPP
;
A
#
# COMPACT_ATOMS: atom_id res chain seq x y z
N MET A 1 10.07 -0.05 -13.93
CA MET A 1 11.48 -0.49 -14.01
C MET A 1 11.89 -1.18 -12.72
N HIS A 2 12.56 -2.33 -12.81
CA HIS A 2 13.18 -3.02 -11.67
C HIS A 2 14.69 -3.13 -11.91
N TYR A 3 15.48 -2.47 -11.07
CA TYR A 3 16.94 -2.48 -11.13
C TYR A 3 17.47 -3.60 -10.24
N THR A 4 18.35 -4.45 -10.80
CA THR A 4 18.86 -5.61 -10.08
C THR A 4 20.18 -6.10 -10.69
N THR A 5 20.79 -7.14 -10.13
CA THR A 5 21.97 -7.77 -10.70
C THR A 5 21.61 -8.64 -11.91
N ALA A 6 22.55 -8.83 -12.84
CA ALA A 6 22.34 -9.71 -13.99
C ALA A 6 21.98 -11.16 -13.58
N GLU A 7 22.55 -11.66 -12.48
CA GLU A 7 22.24 -12.98 -11.94
C GLU A 7 20.78 -13.07 -11.44
N ALA A 8 20.33 -12.06 -10.70
CA ALA A 8 18.96 -12.01 -10.21
C ALA A 8 17.96 -11.88 -11.37
N ALA A 9 18.26 -11.06 -12.37
CA ALA A 9 17.43 -10.95 -13.56
C ALA A 9 17.34 -12.26 -14.35
N TYR A 10 18.45 -12.99 -14.50
CA TYR A 10 18.44 -14.32 -15.12
C TYR A 10 17.49 -15.27 -14.38
N LYS A 11 17.56 -15.30 -13.03
CA LYS A 11 16.68 -16.11 -12.20
C LYS A 11 15.21 -15.70 -12.35
N ILE A 12 14.90 -14.40 -12.36
CA ILE A 12 13.53 -13.87 -12.58
C ILE A 12 12.96 -14.38 -13.90
N ILE A 13 13.73 -14.27 -14.99
CA ILE A 13 13.28 -14.63 -16.34
C ILE A 13 13.11 -16.15 -16.48
N CYS A 14 14.09 -16.93 -16.00
CA CYS A 14 14.06 -18.38 -16.14
C CYS A 14 12.98 -19.03 -15.26
N ASN A 15 12.80 -18.55 -14.04
CA ASN A 15 11.81 -19.11 -13.11
C ASN A 15 10.42 -18.50 -13.32
N LYS A 16 10.31 -17.36 -14.01
CA LYS A 16 9.07 -16.59 -14.21
C LYS A 16 8.45 -16.14 -12.88
N GLU A 17 9.29 -15.75 -11.93
CA GLU A 17 8.87 -15.31 -10.60
C GLU A 17 9.68 -14.09 -10.15
N ILE A 18 9.12 -13.30 -9.24
CA ILE A 18 9.82 -12.23 -8.56
C ILE A 18 9.79 -12.51 -7.06
N TRP A 19 10.94 -12.38 -6.40
CA TRP A 19 11.03 -12.54 -4.95
C TRP A 19 10.83 -11.20 -4.27
N LEU A 20 9.91 -11.17 -3.30
CA LEU A 20 9.69 -10.03 -2.45
C LEU A 20 10.52 -10.16 -1.18
N ARG A 21 10.91 -9.05 -0.59
CA ARG A 21 11.62 -9.00 0.69
C ARG A 21 10.67 -8.62 1.80
N SER A 22 10.76 -9.27 2.96
CA SER A 22 9.96 -8.92 4.14
C SER A 22 10.30 -7.50 4.62
N ALA A 23 9.28 -6.70 4.88
CA ALA A 23 9.42 -5.36 5.44
C ALA A 23 10.02 -5.40 6.86
N ALA A 24 9.79 -6.46 7.62
CA ALA A 24 10.30 -6.65 8.98
C ALA A 24 11.84 -6.65 9.09
N VAL A 25 12.52 -6.98 7.99
CA VAL A 25 14.00 -7.01 7.91
C VAL A 25 14.56 -5.85 7.07
N MET A 26 13.74 -4.84 6.78
CA MET A 26 14.10 -3.64 6.03
C MET A 26 13.92 -2.38 6.88
N ASN A 27 14.50 -1.27 6.44
CA ASN A 27 14.29 0.04 7.09
C ASN A 27 12.81 0.48 7.01
N ASP A 28 12.09 -0.05 6.02
CA ASP A 28 10.67 0.14 5.74
C ASP A 28 9.76 -0.34 6.90
N PHE A 29 10.26 -1.17 7.83
CA PHE A 29 9.53 -1.51 9.06
C PHE A 29 9.07 -0.26 9.82
N SER A 30 9.92 0.76 9.87
CA SER A 30 9.61 2.03 10.55
C SER A 30 8.48 2.80 9.86
N GLU A 31 8.29 2.64 8.55
CA GLU A 31 7.21 3.28 7.80
C GLU A 31 5.86 2.63 8.12
N ILE A 32 5.83 1.30 8.26
CA ILE A 32 4.62 0.56 8.66
C ILE A 32 4.22 0.99 10.08
N ASP A 33 5.17 1.00 11.01
CA ASP A 33 4.94 1.43 12.39
C ASP A 33 4.46 2.88 12.48
N TYR A 34 5.04 3.77 11.67
CA TYR A 34 4.62 5.16 11.61
C TYR A 34 3.19 5.29 11.06
N GLY A 35 2.86 4.59 9.98
CA GLY A 35 1.51 4.56 9.41
C GLY A 35 0.45 4.08 10.41
N LEU A 36 0.75 3.01 11.16
CA LEU A 36 -0.13 2.50 12.22
C LEU A 36 -0.35 3.54 13.33
N LYS A 37 0.71 4.27 13.73
CA LYS A 37 0.60 5.36 14.71
C LYS A 37 -0.27 6.52 14.20
N CYS A 38 -0.09 6.92 12.93
CA CYS A 38 -0.90 7.97 12.34
C CYS A 38 -2.38 7.56 12.25
N LEU A 39 -2.67 6.31 11.88
CA LEU A 39 -4.04 5.77 11.87
C LEU A 39 -4.66 5.79 13.27
N LYS A 40 -3.91 5.34 14.29
CA LYS A 40 -4.37 5.36 15.67
C LYS A 40 -4.64 6.79 16.17
N SER A 41 -3.74 7.72 15.88
CA SER A 41 -3.93 9.14 16.20
C SER A 41 -5.18 9.73 15.53
N ALA A 42 -5.38 9.45 14.23
CA ALA A 42 -6.57 9.91 13.51
C ALA A 42 -7.86 9.28 14.06
N TRP A 43 -7.82 8.00 14.45
CA TRP A 43 -8.95 7.30 15.07
C TRP A 43 -9.33 7.89 16.44
N ASP A 44 -8.34 8.26 17.26
CA ASP A 44 -8.55 8.82 18.59
C ASP A 44 -8.80 10.35 18.57
N SER A 45 -8.73 10.98 17.39
CA SER A 45 -9.00 12.41 17.20
C SER A 45 -10.49 12.77 17.35
N PRO A 46 -10.84 14.06 17.52
CA PRO A 46 -12.25 14.49 17.52
C PRO A 46 -13.03 14.05 16.26
N ASN A 47 -12.40 14.08 15.08
CA ASN A 47 -13.01 13.60 13.85
C ASN A 47 -13.17 12.08 13.85
N GLY A 48 -12.20 11.35 14.40
CA GLY A 48 -12.25 9.91 14.57
C GLY A 48 -13.34 9.46 15.53
N ILE A 49 -13.56 10.20 16.62
CA ILE A 49 -14.67 9.98 17.54
C ILE A 49 -16.01 10.19 16.84
N ALA A 50 -16.16 11.25 16.04
CA ALA A 50 -17.37 11.49 15.26
C ALA A 50 -17.66 10.34 14.25
N LEU A 51 -16.60 9.80 13.62
CA LEU A 51 -16.71 8.62 12.76
C LEU A 51 -17.14 7.38 13.56
N GLN A 52 -16.55 7.16 14.73
CA GLN A 52 -16.91 6.04 15.62
C GLN A 52 -18.38 6.08 16.02
N GLU A 53 -18.89 7.24 16.43
CA GLU A 53 -20.31 7.42 16.75
C GLU A 53 -21.21 7.21 15.51
N MET A 54 -20.75 7.59 14.32
CA MET A 54 -21.48 7.32 13.08
C MET A 54 -21.57 5.81 12.82
N LEU A 55 -20.49 5.06 13.01
CA LEU A 55 -20.50 3.61 12.87
C LEU A 55 -21.46 2.96 13.87
N ASP A 56 -21.46 3.40 15.13
CA ASP A 56 -22.36 2.91 16.17
C ASP A 56 -23.85 3.18 15.82
N ARG A 57 -24.15 4.33 15.16
CA ARG A 57 -25.50 4.65 14.65
C ARG A 57 -25.91 3.82 13.42
N LEU A 58 -24.96 3.34 12.62
CA LEU A 58 -25.26 2.50 11.45
C LEU A 58 -25.57 1.07 11.89
N HIS A 59 -24.78 0.52 12.80
CA HIS A 59 -25.02 -0.80 13.38
C HIS A 59 -24.27 -0.94 14.72
N PRO A 60 -24.90 -1.46 15.79
CA PRO A 60 -24.31 -1.51 17.13
C PRO A 60 -22.96 -2.23 17.24
N SER A 61 -22.67 -3.20 16.34
CA SER A 61 -21.40 -3.94 16.35
C SER A 61 -20.33 -3.38 15.42
N LEU A 62 -20.68 -2.49 14.47
CA LEU A 62 -19.81 -2.19 13.33
C LEU A 62 -18.48 -1.55 13.75
N ARG A 63 -18.50 -0.67 14.75
CA ARG A 63 -17.29 -0.09 15.31
C ARG A 63 -16.38 -1.17 15.91
N ALA A 64 -16.94 -2.03 16.75
CA ALA A 64 -16.19 -3.11 17.39
C ALA A 64 -15.64 -4.10 16.37
N ASP A 65 -16.45 -4.48 15.38
CA ASP A 65 -16.05 -5.39 14.31
C ASP A 65 -14.90 -4.80 13.48
N LEU A 66 -14.97 -3.52 13.13
CA LEU A 66 -13.92 -2.82 12.38
C LEU A 66 -12.63 -2.69 13.20
N THR A 67 -12.73 -2.29 14.48
CA THR A 67 -11.56 -2.20 15.37
C THR A 67 -10.90 -3.57 15.56
N ASN A 68 -11.68 -4.62 15.84
CA ASN A 68 -11.16 -5.98 16.00
C ASN A 68 -10.51 -6.51 14.72
N LEU A 69 -11.12 -6.24 13.56
CA LEU A 69 -10.55 -6.61 12.27
C LEU A 69 -9.20 -5.93 12.07
N PHE A 70 -9.12 -4.61 12.28
CA PHE A 70 -7.88 -3.86 12.10
C PHE A 70 -6.79 -4.29 13.08
N ASP A 71 -7.12 -4.38 14.37
CA ASP A 71 -6.17 -4.77 15.42
C ASP A 71 -5.66 -6.20 15.20
N GLY A 72 -6.53 -7.11 14.71
CA GLY A 72 -6.14 -8.46 14.31
C GLY A 72 -5.18 -8.51 13.12
N HIS A 73 -5.17 -7.48 12.27
CA HIS A 73 -4.24 -7.38 11.14
C HIS A 73 -2.97 -6.58 11.45
N ALA A 74 -2.94 -5.77 12.50
CA ALA A 74 -1.83 -4.85 12.78
C ALA A 74 -0.47 -5.55 12.94
N GLU A 75 -0.42 -6.70 13.60
CA GLU A 75 0.81 -7.50 13.70
C GLU A 75 1.19 -8.14 12.37
N ASN A 76 0.24 -8.68 11.63
CA ASN A 76 0.51 -9.27 10.30
C ASN A 76 1.00 -8.21 9.31
N LEU A 77 0.55 -6.96 9.42
CA LEU A 77 1.10 -5.86 8.62
C LEU A 77 2.59 -5.66 8.88
N ARG A 78 3.08 -5.92 10.11
CA ARG A 78 4.51 -5.82 10.44
C ARG A 78 5.30 -7.02 9.97
N THR A 79 4.77 -8.23 10.17
CA THR A 79 5.54 -9.47 9.97
C THR A 79 5.39 -10.06 8.57
N ASP A 80 4.20 -9.89 7.97
CA ASP A 80 3.76 -10.60 6.78
C ASP A 80 3.60 -9.66 5.56
N THR A 81 4.18 -8.46 5.64
CA THR A 81 4.30 -7.55 4.49
C THR A 81 5.59 -7.82 3.74
N TYR A 82 5.47 -8.08 2.44
CA TYR A 82 6.60 -8.29 1.55
C TYR A 82 6.57 -7.29 0.41
N LEU A 83 7.73 -6.72 0.09
CA LEU A 83 7.87 -5.58 -0.81
C LEU A 83 8.82 -5.93 -1.96
N THR A 84 8.54 -5.35 -3.13
CA THR A 84 9.48 -5.26 -4.25
C THR A 84 9.50 -3.82 -4.74
N SER A 85 10.69 -3.28 -4.97
CA SER A 85 10.85 -1.89 -5.40
C SER A 85 10.80 -1.79 -6.92
N LEU A 86 9.88 -0.95 -7.39
CA LEU A 86 9.73 -0.58 -8.79
C LEU A 86 9.87 0.93 -8.90
N SER A 87 10.47 1.41 -9.99
CA SER A 87 10.44 2.82 -10.35
C SER A 87 9.65 3.04 -11.62
N ASP A 88 9.02 4.20 -11.74
CA ASP A 88 8.51 4.64 -13.03
C ASP A 88 9.64 4.70 -14.06
N HIS A 89 9.25 4.50 -15.31
CA HIS A 89 10.10 4.54 -16.47
C HIS A 89 9.64 5.66 -17.39
N SER A 90 10.58 6.45 -17.87
CA SER A 90 10.35 7.45 -18.92
C SER A 90 11.28 7.18 -20.10
N ASP A 91 10.84 7.54 -21.31
CA ASP A 91 11.57 7.27 -22.56
C ASP A 91 13.00 7.84 -22.59
N ASN A 92 13.28 8.90 -21.81
CA ASN A 92 14.62 9.47 -21.66
C ASN A 92 15.59 8.57 -20.85
N GLU A 93 15.08 7.53 -20.21
CA GLU A 93 15.84 6.56 -19.40
C GLU A 93 16.12 5.25 -20.14
N ASP A 94 15.66 5.09 -21.38
CA ASP A 94 15.80 3.85 -22.17
C ASP A 94 17.26 3.39 -22.31
N ASN A 95 18.17 4.34 -22.50
CA ASN A 95 19.58 4.03 -22.78
C ASN A 95 20.39 3.78 -21.52
N PHE A 96 20.15 4.57 -20.46
CA PHE A 96 21.05 4.62 -19.31
C PHE A 96 20.36 4.44 -17.96
N GLY A 97 19.03 4.41 -17.88
CA GLY A 97 18.28 4.34 -16.63
C GLY A 97 18.54 5.53 -15.69
N ARG A 98 18.10 5.38 -14.43
CA ARG A 98 18.34 6.36 -13.35
C ARG A 98 19.63 6.05 -12.61
N LEU A 99 20.56 7.01 -12.59
CA LEU A 99 21.83 6.87 -11.86
C LEU A 99 21.66 6.52 -10.37
N SER A 100 20.66 7.11 -9.71
CA SER A 100 20.35 6.82 -8.31
C SER A 100 20.00 5.34 -8.09
N MET A 101 19.25 4.74 -9.01
CA MET A 101 18.84 3.34 -8.93
C MET A 101 20.02 2.40 -9.16
N TRP A 102 20.91 2.72 -10.10
CA TRP A 102 22.12 1.92 -10.33
C TRP A 102 23.05 1.87 -9.11
N ARG A 103 23.23 3.01 -8.45
CA ARG A 103 24.05 3.09 -7.23
C ARG A 103 23.48 2.23 -6.10
N ALA A 104 22.16 2.15 -5.98
CA ALA A 104 21.49 1.39 -4.93
C ALA A 104 21.37 -0.10 -5.26
N TYR A 105 21.07 -0.46 -6.51
CA TYR A 105 20.59 -1.81 -6.86
C TYR A 105 21.37 -2.50 -8.00
N GLY A 106 22.22 -1.78 -8.72
CA GLY A 106 22.96 -2.33 -9.87
C GLY A 106 24.14 -3.23 -9.50
N GLY A 107 24.72 -3.04 -8.31
CA GLY A 107 25.93 -3.77 -7.90
C GLY A 107 27.09 -3.57 -8.89
N LYS A 108 27.91 -4.61 -9.12
CA LYS A 108 29.02 -4.57 -10.09
C LYS A 108 28.56 -4.75 -11.54
N VAL A 109 27.53 -5.57 -11.76
CA VAL A 109 26.96 -5.89 -13.08
C VAL A 109 25.44 -5.85 -12.96
N GLY A 110 24.89 -4.68 -13.25
CA GLY A 110 23.48 -4.37 -13.09
C GLY A 110 22.73 -4.44 -14.41
N VAL A 111 21.45 -4.79 -14.31
CA VAL A 111 20.48 -4.68 -15.40
C VAL A 111 19.19 -4.03 -14.89
N ALA A 112 18.41 -3.48 -15.82
CA ALA A 112 17.10 -2.91 -15.54
C ALA A 112 16.05 -3.67 -16.35
N LEU A 113 15.04 -4.17 -15.67
CA LEU A 113 13.89 -4.82 -16.30
C LEU A 113 12.77 -3.79 -16.48
N VAL A 114 12.38 -3.55 -17.73
CA VAL A 114 11.20 -2.77 -18.07
C VAL A 114 10.00 -3.72 -18.04
N LEU A 115 9.05 -3.45 -17.14
CA LEU A 115 7.88 -4.30 -16.91
C LEU A 115 6.66 -3.63 -17.56
N ASN A 116 5.79 -4.43 -18.18
CA ASN A 116 4.53 -3.92 -18.71
C ASN A 116 3.57 -3.58 -17.55
N PRO A 117 3.15 -2.31 -17.38
CA PRO A 117 2.30 -1.90 -16.27
C PRO A 117 0.92 -2.59 -16.27
N SER A 118 0.42 -3.05 -17.43
CA SER A 118 -0.87 -3.73 -17.52
C SER A 118 -0.92 -5.03 -16.71
N ALA A 119 0.23 -5.63 -16.40
CA ALA A 119 0.33 -6.80 -15.53
C ALA A 119 -0.05 -6.50 -14.06
N PHE A 120 0.03 -5.22 -13.64
CA PHE A 120 -0.31 -4.78 -12.28
C PHE A 120 -1.68 -4.11 -12.20
N SER A 121 -2.20 -3.61 -13.33
CA SER A 121 -3.50 -2.92 -13.39
C SER A 121 -4.67 -3.82 -13.79
N GLY A 122 -4.39 -5.07 -14.21
CA GLY A 122 -5.42 -6.00 -14.65
C GLY A 122 -6.23 -6.57 -13.48
N THR A 123 -7.56 -6.58 -13.61
CA THR A 123 -8.47 -7.38 -12.77
C THR A 123 -8.38 -8.85 -13.17
N THR A 124 -7.23 -9.48 -12.94
CA THR A 124 -7.05 -10.92 -13.14
C THR A 124 -6.79 -11.58 -11.81
N ASP A 125 -7.68 -12.51 -11.44
CA ASP A 125 -7.51 -13.32 -10.22
C ASP A 125 -6.57 -14.50 -10.45
N ALA A 126 -5.95 -14.60 -11.63
CA ALA A 126 -5.04 -15.70 -11.99
C ALA A 126 -3.86 -15.83 -11.02
N MET A 127 -3.40 -14.71 -10.44
CA MET A 127 -2.33 -14.71 -9.44
C MET A 127 -2.85 -14.55 -8.00
N LYS A 128 -4.14 -14.27 -7.79
CA LYS A 128 -4.70 -13.84 -6.49
C LYS A 128 -3.92 -12.68 -5.84
N VAL A 129 -3.30 -11.85 -6.69
CA VAL A 129 -2.57 -10.65 -6.28
C VAL A 129 -3.43 -9.45 -6.66
N PHE A 130 -3.73 -8.62 -5.66
CA PHE A 130 -4.51 -7.41 -5.85
C PHE A 130 -3.61 -6.19 -5.64
N SER A 131 -3.68 -5.23 -6.55
CA SER A 131 -3.00 -3.95 -6.39
C SER A 131 -3.97 -2.92 -5.82
N SER A 132 -3.53 -2.23 -4.77
CA SER A 132 -4.23 -1.09 -4.19
C SER A 132 -3.31 0.13 -4.25
N PRO A 133 -3.82 1.34 -4.50
CA PRO A 133 -3.02 2.54 -4.38
C PRO A 133 -2.46 2.68 -2.96
N VAL A 134 -1.19 3.07 -2.87
CA VAL A 134 -0.53 3.38 -1.58
C VAL A 134 -0.76 4.86 -1.29
N LEU A 135 -1.31 5.16 -0.11
CA LEU A 135 -1.48 6.53 0.36
C LEU A 135 -0.22 6.98 1.10
N TYR A 136 0.53 7.91 0.52
CA TYR A 136 1.55 8.66 1.24
C TYR A 136 0.89 9.83 1.99
N ALA A 137 0.80 9.69 3.31
CA ALA A 137 0.20 10.67 4.20
C ALA A 137 0.98 10.76 5.52
N ASP A 138 1.07 11.97 6.04
CA ASP A 138 1.45 12.22 7.42
C ASP A 138 0.20 12.22 8.32
N GLU A 139 0.43 12.42 9.61
CA GLU A 139 -0.63 12.51 10.60
C GLU A 139 -1.66 13.58 10.24
N GLN A 140 -1.23 14.79 9.88
CA GLN A 140 -2.12 15.90 9.56
C GLN A 140 -3.05 15.56 8.39
N LYS A 141 -2.50 14.98 7.32
CA LYS A 141 -3.29 14.59 6.15
C LYS A 141 -4.32 13.52 6.49
N LEU A 142 -3.97 12.53 7.31
CA LEU A 142 -4.92 11.51 7.76
C LEU A 142 -6.06 12.11 8.60
N HIS A 143 -5.75 13.03 9.52
CA HIS A 143 -6.76 13.76 10.30
C HIS A 143 -7.75 14.53 9.42
N CYS A 144 -7.27 15.11 8.31
CA CYS A 144 -8.10 15.83 7.34
C CYS A 144 -8.96 14.90 6.46
N MET A 145 -8.55 13.65 6.25
CA MET A 145 -9.29 12.69 5.42
C MET A 145 -10.47 12.05 6.16
N VAL A 146 -10.41 11.91 7.49
CA VAL A 146 -11.50 11.29 8.27
C VAL A 146 -12.88 11.94 8.02
N PRO A 147 -13.02 13.28 8.00
CA PRO A 147 -14.30 13.93 7.65
C PRO A 147 -14.80 13.70 6.22
N GLU A 148 -13.94 13.29 5.28
CA GLU A 148 -14.35 13.00 3.90
C GLU A 148 -15.03 11.62 3.79
N LEU A 149 -14.65 10.69 4.67
CA LEU A 149 -15.30 9.39 4.78
C LEU A 149 -16.75 9.55 5.25
N ASP A 150 -16.99 10.39 6.26
CA ASP A 150 -18.34 10.68 6.77
C ASP A 150 -19.27 11.20 5.66
N ARG A 151 -18.78 12.13 4.82
CA ARG A 151 -19.54 12.63 3.65
C ARG A 151 -19.84 11.55 2.61
N SER A 152 -18.91 10.62 2.40
CA SER A 152 -19.09 9.51 1.45
C SER A 152 -20.17 8.53 1.94
N PHE A 153 -20.23 8.25 3.24
CA PHE A 153 -21.27 7.40 3.84
C PHE A 153 -22.63 8.09 3.92
N ALA A 154 -22.68 9.39 4.22
CA ALA A 154 -23.92 10.16 4.17
C ALA A 154 -24.55 10.17 2.76
N GLY A 155 -23.73 10.19 1.71
CA GLY A 155 -24.18 10.05 0.31
C GLY A 155 -24.68 8.64 -0.05
N PHE A 156 -24.33 7.61 0.72
CA PHE A 156 -24.86 6.25 0.55
C PHE A 156 -26.28 6.13 1.12
N ARG A 157 -26.58 6.80 2.25
CA ARG A 157 -27.93 6.82 2.85
C ARG A 157 -28.98 7.44 1.92
N ARG A 158 -28.69 8.57 1.27
CA ARG A 158 -29.66 9.25 0.37
C ARG A 158 -30.05 8.44 -0.87
N ARG A 159 -29.30 7.40 -1.22
CA ARG A 159 -29.60 6.54 -2.38
C ARG A 159 -30.46 5.33 -2.03
N ASN A 160 -30.62 5.01 -0.75
CA ASN A 160 -31.27 3.79 -0.28
C ASN A 160 -32.51 4.05 0.62
N GLU A 161 -32.97 5.30 0.73
CA GLU A 161 -34.28 5.59 1.32
C GLU A 161 -35.38 5.43 0.24
N PRO A 162 -36.48 4.69 0.52
CA PRO A 162 -37.60 4.65 -0.40
C PRO A 162 -38.30 6.03 -0.45
N PRO A 163 -38.95 6.37 -1.59
CA PRO A 163 -39.60 7.66 -1.79
C PRO A 163 -40.74 7.93 -0.81
#